data_AF-A0A7Y2YCL4-F1
#
_entry.id   AF-A0A7Y2YCL4-F1
#
_cell.length_a   1.000
_cell.length_b   1.000
_cell.length_c   1.000
_cell.angle_alpha   90.00
_cell.angle_beta   90.00
_cell.angle_gamma   90.00
#
_symmetry.space_group_name_H-M   'P 1'
#
loop_
_entity.id
_entity.type
_entity.pdbx_description
1 polymer ?
#
loop_
_entity_poly.entity_id
_entity_poly.type
_entity_poly.pdbx_seq_one_letter_code
_entity_poly.pdbx_strand_id
1 'polypeptide(L)' 'MSKVCQVTGKRPQSGNNVSHANNRTRRRFLP' A
#
# COMPACT_ATOMS: atom_id res chain seq x y z
N MET A 1 -9.08 -7.07 11.95
CA MET A 1 -7.91 -6.42 12.58
C MET A 1 -7.54 -5.21 11.74
N SER A 2 -7.85 -4.00 12.21
CA SER A 2 -7.59 -2.77 11.46
C SER A 2 -6.08 -2.59 11.30
N LYS A 3 -5.56 -2.60 10.07
CA LYS A 3 -4.13 -2.35 9.77
C LYS A 3 -3.78 -0.86 9.92
N VAL A 4 -4.22 -0.26 11.02
CA VAL A 4 -4.06 1.16 11.34
C VAL A 4 -3.23 1.24 12.61
N CYS A 5 -2.12 1.96 12.57
CA CYS A 5 -1.30 2.16 13.77
C CYS A 5 -2.13 2.92 14.83
N GLN A 6 -2.26 2.38 16.04
CA GLN A 6 -3.05 2.99 17.11
C GLN A 6 -2.41 4.26 17.69
N VAL A 7 -1.09 4.38 17.59
CA VAL A 7 -0.33 5.53 18.11
C VAL A 7 -0.17 6.63 17.05
N THR A 8 0.16 6.25 15.81
CA THR A 8 0.47 7.21 14.74
C THR A 8 -0.65 7.41 13.73
N GLY A 9 -1.73 6.63 13.80
CA GLY A 9 -2.84 6.69 12.85
C GLY A 9 -2.49 6.28 11.41
N LYS A 10 -1.26 5.82 11.15
CA LYS A 10 -0.80 5.42 9.81
C LYS A 10 -1.68 4.32 9.23
N ARG A 11 -2.10 4.51 7.98
CA ARG A 11 -2.99 3.61 7.23
C ARG A 11 -2.26 2.98 6.05
N PRO A 12 -2.70 1.80 5.58
CA PRO A 12 -2.14 1.21 4.38
C PRO A 12 -2.38 2.12 3.18
N GLN A 13 -1.32 2.44 2.46
CA GLN A 13 -1.41 3.22 1.24
C GLN A 13 -1.77 2.31 0.06
N SER A 14 -2.63 2.79 -0.83
CA SER A 14 -2.91 2.13 -2.10
C SER A 14 -1.89 2.56 -3.15
N GLY A 15 -1.50 1.65 -4.03
CA GLY A 15 -0.64 1.97 -5.17
C GLY A 15 -0.57 0.84 -6.19
N ASN A 16 0.43 0.91 -7.06
CA ASN A 16 0.66 -0.10 -8.09
C ASN A 16 2.09 -0.63 -8.03
N ASN A 17 2.29 -1.90 -8.36
CA ASN A 17 3.59 -2.36 -8.83
C ASN A 17 3.71 -1.99 -10.31
N VAL A 18 4.85 -1.43 -10.71
CA VAL A 18 5.15 -1.07 -12.10
C VAL A 18 6.28 -1.98 -12.55
N SER A 19 6.05 -2.77 -13.60
CA SER A 19 7.11 -3.59 -14.21
C SER A 19 8.04 -2.72 -15.08
N HIS A 20 9.16 -3.29 -15.52
CA HIS A 20 10.03 -2.62 -16.50
C HIS A 20 9.27 -2.26 -17.79
N ALA A 21 8.28 -3.08 -18.18
CA ALA A 21 7.39 -2.82 -19.30
C ALA A 21 6.25 -1.82 -18.97
N ASN A 22 6.29 -1.17 -17.82
CA ASN A 22 5.26 -0.25 -17.31
C ASN A 22 3.88 -0.87 -17.08
N ASN A 23 3.80 -2.19 -16.88
CA ASN A 23 2.55 -2.85 -16.52
C ASN A 23 2.20 -2.54 -15.06
N ARG A 24 1.00 -2.00 -14.83
CA ARG A 24 0.53 -1.56 -13.50
C ARG A 24 -0.38 -2.62 -12.87
N THR A 25 0.01 -3.19 -11.74
CA THR A 25 -0.84 -4.09 -10.94
C THR A 25 -1.13 -3.50 -9.56
N ARG A 26 -2.38 -3.60 -9.09
CA ARG A 26 -2.81 -2.99 -7.81
C ARG A 26 -2.10 -3.66 -6.62
N ARG A 27 -1.59 -2.85 -5.70
CA ARG A 27 -0.96 -3.27 -4.44
C ARG A 27 -1.39 -2.39 -3.28
N ARG A 28 -1.28 -2.94 -2.06
CA ARG A 28 -1.35 -2.19 -0.81
C ARG A 28 0.05 -2.12 -0.17
N PHE A 29 0.49 -0.93 0.21
CA PHE A 29 1.64 -0.70 1.07
C PHE A 29 1.15 -0.73 2.50
N LEU A 30 1.58 -1.72 3.28
CA LEU A 30 1.21 -1.82 4.68
C LEU A 30 2.16 -0.93 5.51
N PRO A 31 1.65 -0.18 6.51
CA PRO A 31 2.49 0.50 7.48
C PRO A 31 3.15 -0.49 8.44
#